data_AF-A0A2T4WK37-F1
#
_entry.id   AF-A0A2T4WK37-F1
#
_cell.length_a   1.000
_cell.length_b   1.000
_cell.length_c   1.000
_cell.angle_alpha   90.00
_cell.angle_beta   90.00
_cell.angle_gamma   90.00
#
_symmetry.space_group_name_H-M   'P 1'
#
loop_
_entity.id
_entity.type
_entity.pdbx_description
1 polymer ?
#
loop_
_entity_poly.entity_id
_entity_poly.type
_entity_poly.pdbx_seq_one_letter_code
_entity_poly.pdbx_strand_id
1 'polypeptide(L)' 'MKIYKLLNITIFACLCLFSLETTEAQDLKSQVDEYLLSHSQPNAPGASVLIAKDGKAIYKKAVGMANLELNVPL' A
#
# COMPACT_ATOMS: atom_id res chain seq x y z
N MET A 1 -21.34 -11.01 -44.98
CA MET A 1 -21.63 -10.32 -43.70
C MET A 1 -21.09 -11.01 -42.42
N LYS A 2 -20.66 -12.28 -42.45
CA LYS A 2 -20.26 -12.98 -41.22
C LYS A 2 -18.79 -12.72 -40.80
N ILE A 3 -17.90 -12.46 -41.76
CA ILE A 3 -16.44 -12.30 -41.54
C ILE A 3 -16.06 -11.03 -40.76
N TYR A 4 -16.64 -9.86 -41.08
CA TYR A 4 -16.35 -8.63 -40.33
C TYR A 4 -16.91 -8.68 -38.90
N LYS A 5 -17.96 -9.48 -38.67
CA LYS A 5 -18.53 -9.72 -37.35
C LYS A 5 -17.57 -10.54 -36.48
N LEU A 6 -16.89 -11.53 -37.07
CA LEU A 6 -15.87 -12.32 -36.40
C LEU A 6 -14.62 -11.47 -36.09
N LEU A 7 -14.19 -10.62 -37.04
CA LEU A 7 -13.06 -9.71 -36.86
C LEU A 7 -13.28 -8.71 -35.72
N ASN A 8 -14.48 -8.13 -35.62
CA ASN A 8 -14.82 -7.20 -34.54
C ASN A 8 -14.82 -7.88 -33.16
N ILE A 9 -15.24 -9.15 -33.09
CA ILE A 9 -15.19 -9.92 -31.84
C ILE A 9 -13.74 -10.17 -31.41
N THR A 10 -12.85 -10.49 -32.35
CA THR A 10 -11.43 -10.71 -32.06
C THR A 10 -10.74 -9.43 -31.59
N ILE A 11 -11.05 -8.28 -32.21
CA ILE A 11 -10.52 -6.98 -31.80
C ILE A 11 -11.00 -6.61 -30.39
N PHE A 12 -12.28 -6.83 -30.10
CA PHE A 12 -12.85 -6.56 -28.79
C PHE A 12 -12.23 -7.47 -27.70
N ALA A 13 -12.02 -8.75 -27.99
CA ALA A 13 -11.34 -9.67 -27.09
C ALA A 13 -9.89 -9.26 -26.82
N CYS A 14 -9.17 -8.79 -27.85
CA CYS A 14 -7.79 -8.32 -27.72
C CYS A 14 -7.70 -7.03 -26.86
N LEU A 15 -8.68 -6.13 -27.00
CA LEU A 15 -8.76 -4.90 -26.21
C LEU A 15 -9.03 -5.18 -24.73
N CYS A 16 -9.87 -6.18 -24.42
CA CYS A 16 -10.11 -6.62 -23.03
C CYS A 16 -8.85 -7.22 -22.39
N LEU A 17 -8.02 -7.94 -23.15
CA LEU A 17 -6.78 -8.52 -22.65
C LEU A 17 -5.73 -7.46 -22.29
N PHE A 18 -5.78 -6.29 -22.92
CA PHE A 18 -4.88 -5.17 -22.61
C PHE A 18 -5.24 -4.45 -21.30
N SER A 19 -6.45 -4.66 -20.76
CA SER A 19 -6.89 -4.03 -19.51
C SER A 19 -6.44 -4.78 -18.25
N LEU A 20 -5.73 -5.91 -18.39
CA LEU A 20 -5.12 -6.64 -17.28
C LEU A 20 -3.74 -6.05 -16.95
N GLU A 21 -3.67 -4.75 -16.69
CA GLU A 21 -2.54 -4.23 -15.94
C GLU A 21 -2.77 -4.63 -14.48
N THR A 22 -1.96 -5.57 -13.99
CA THR A 22 -1.82 -5.81 -12.56
C THR A 22 -1.21 -4.56 -11.97
N THR A 23 -2.07 -3.66 -11.46
CA THR A 23 -1.65 -2.62 -10.54
C THR A 23 -1.05 -3.35 -9.35
N GLU A 24 0.28 -3.47 -9.36
CA GLU A 24 1.05 -3.84 -8.19
C GLU A 24 0.93 -2.64 -7.26
N ALA A 25 -0.13 -2.63 -6.46
CA ALA A 25 -0.25 -1.79 -5.29
C ALA A 25 0.75 -2.30 -4.25
N GLN A 26 2.05 -2.31 -4.57
CA GLN A 26 3.12 -2.60 -3.62
C GLN A 26 2.91 -1.64 -2.45
N ASP A 27 2.27 -2.16 -1.41
CA ASP A 27 1.72 -1.34 -0.36
C ASP A 27 2.89 -0.94 0.52
N LEU A 28 3.53 0.18 0.15
CA LEU A 28 4.60 0.82 0.91
C LEU A 28 4.19 0.92 2.37
N LYS A 29 2.92 1.20 2.65
CA LYS A 29 2.42 1.32 4.01
C LYS A 29 2.47 -0.03 4.72
N SER A 30 2.03 -1.11 4.09
CA SER A 30 2.12 -2.46 4.66
C SER A 30 3.57 -2.88 4.93
N GLN A 31 4.48 -2.64 3.98
CA GLN A 31 5.90 -2.97 4.14
C GLN A 31 6.56 -2.19 5.29
N VAL A 32 6.28 -0.89 5.39
CA VAL A 32 6.78 -0.06 6.49
C VAL A 32 6.13 -0.48 7.81
N ASP A 33 4.85 -0.82 7.81
CA ASP A 33 4.15 -1.33 9.00
C ASP A 33 4.76 -2.64 9.50
N GLU A 34 5.05 -3.59 8.61
CA GLU A 34 5.70 -4.86 8.95
C GLU A 34 7.13 -4.65 9.47
N TYR A 35 7.89 -3.76 8.83
CA TYR A 35 9.21 -3.37 9.31
C TYR A 35 9.15 -2.76 10.72
N LEU A 36 8.27 -1.78 10.97
CA LEU A 36 8.14 -1.18 12.30
C LEU A 36 7.67 -2.20 13.34
N LEU A 37 6.73 -3.08 12.99
CA LEU A 37 6.23 -4.14 13.88
C LEU A 37 7.34 -5.11 14.28
N SER A 38 8.21 -5.52 13.34
CA SER A 38 9.34 -6.41 13.65
C SER A 38 10.35 -5.81 14.65
N HIS A 39 10.36 -4.48 14.82
CA HIS A 39 11.20 -3.77 15.77
C HIS A 39 10.42 -3.25 16.99
N SER A 40 9.12 -3.52 17.06
CA SER A 40 8.25 -3.06 18.15
C SER A 40 8.09 -4.14 19.22
N GLN A 41 8.05 -3.72 20.47
CA GLN A 41 7.70 -4.57 21.61
C GLN A 41 6.40 -4.09 22.26
N PRO A 42 5.56 -5.00 22.79
CA PRO A 42 4.41 -4.62 23.60
C PRO A 42 4.86 -3.79 24.83
N ASN A 43 4.11 -2.76 25.18
CA ASN A 43 4.39 -1.89 26.34
C ASN A 43 5.80 -1.28 26.35
N ALA A 44 6.35 -0.95 25.18
CA ALA A 44 7.60 -0.22 25.02
C ALA A 44 7.36 1.26 24.67
N PRO A 45 8.36 2.14 24.88
CA PRO A 45 8.29 3.51 24.40
C PRO A 45 7.93 3.57 22.91
N GLY A 46 7.10 4.53 22.56
CA GLY A 46 6.62 4.70 21.20
C GLY A 46 7.55 5.51 20.30
N ALA A 47 7.33 5.40 18.99
CA ALA A 47 7.96 6.22 17.98
C ALA A 47 6.92 6.78 17.00
N SER A 48 7.10 8.03 16.59
CA SER A 48 6.34 8.67 15.51
C SER A 48 7.22 8.73 14.26
N VAL A 49 6.74 8.19 13.15
CA VAL A 49 7.49 8.04 11.90
C VAL A 49 6.77 8.77 10.77
N LEU A 50 7.52 9.59 10.03
CA LEU A 50 7.08 10.24 8.81
C LEU A 50 8.10 9.96 7.71
N ILE A 51 7.64 9.51 6.55
CA ILE A 51 8.47 9.33 5.36
C ILE A 51 7.96 10.29 4.29
N ALA A 52 8.87 11.11 3.77
CA ALA A 52 8.58 12.02 2.67
C ALA A 52 9.46 11.68 1.47
N LYS A 53 8.86 11.78 0.28
CA LYS A 53 9.55 11.65 -1.01
C LYS A 53 9.14 12.83 -1.89
N ASP A 54 10.11 13.48 -2.51
CA ASP A 54 9.89 14.65 -3.37
C ASP A 54 9.09 15.77 -2.67
N GLY A 55 9.39 16.01 -1.38
CA GLY A 55 8.70 17.01 -0.56
C GLY A 55 7.28 16.64 -0.13
N LYS A 56 6.77 15.46 -0.51
CA LYS A 56 5.44 14.97 -0.13
C LYS A 56 5.54 13.87 0.90
N ALA A 57 4.76 13.97 1.99
CA ALA A 57 4.60 12.88 2.94
C ALA A 57 3.88 11.69 2.27
N ILE A 58 4.53 10.53 2.25
CA ILE A 58 4.02 9.28 1.66
C ILE A 58 3.71 8.22 2.71
N TYR A 59 4.17 8.41 3.95
CA TYR A 59 3.85 7.57 5.10
C TYR A 59 3.86 8.42 6.38
N LYS A 60 2.91 8.18 7.28
CA LYS A 60 2.84 8.80 8.60
C LYS A 60 2.15 7.86 9.57
N LYS A 61 2.82 7.48 10.66
CA LYS A 61 2.26 6.60 11.69
C LYS A 61 2.96 6.78 13.03
N ALA A 62 2.24 6.57 14.12
CA ALA A 62 2.80 6.40 15.45
C ALA A 62 2.61 4.94 15.91
N VAL A 63 3.58 4.44 16.66
CA VAL A 63 3.56 3.09 17.26
C VAL A 63 4.04 3.19 18.71
N GLY A 64 3.53 2.32 19.59
CA GLY A 64 3.94 2.23 21.00
C GLY A 64 3.32 3.30 21.91
N MET A 65 3.97 3.57 23.04
CA MET A 65 3.41 4.40 24.13
C MET A 65 4.09 5.76 24.23
N ALA A 66 3.29 6.83 24.36
CA ALA A 66 3.78 8.17 24.68
C ALA A 66 4.23 8.26 26.16
N ASN A 67 3.55 7.51 27.02
CA ASN A 67 3.88 7.40 28.44
C ASN A 67 3.54 5.99 28.93
N LEU A 68 4.53 5.30 29.50
CA LEU A 68 4.38 3.91 29.96
C LEU A 68 3.62 3.82 31.28
N GLU A 69 3.94 4.70 32.22
CA GLU A 69 3.40 4.69 33.57
C GLU A 69 1.91 5.01 33.57
N LEU A 70 1.51 5.94 32.70
CA LEU A 70 0.13 6.38 32.53
C LEU A 70 -0.64 5.56 31.48
N ASN A 71 0.01 4.59 30.85
CA ASN A 71 -0.56 3.80 29.75
C ASN A 71 -1.18 4.67 28.64
N VAL A 72 -0.48 5.72 28.23
CA VAL A 72 -0.92 6.63 27.15
C VAL A 72 -0.28 6.19 25.83
N PRO A 73 -1.07 5.79 24.81
CA PRO A 73 -0.55 5.45 23.49
C PRO A 73 -0.01 6.70 22.75
N LEU A 74 0.98 6.50 21.90
CA LEU A 74 1.56 7.55 21.06
C LEU A 74 0.78 7.78 19.75
#